data_AF-A0A286CPP2-F1
#
_entry.id   AF-A0A286CPP2-F1
#
_cell.length_a   1.000
_cell.length_b   1.000
_cell.length_c   1.000
_cell.angle_alpha   90.00
_cell.angle_beta   90.00
_cell.angle_gamma   90.00
#
_symmetry.space_group_name_H-M   'P 1'
#
loop_
_entity.id
_entity.type
_entity.pdbx_description
1 polymer ?
#
loop_
_entity_poly.entity_id
_entity_poly.type
_entity_poly.pdbx_seq_one_letter_code
_entity_poly.pdbx_strand_id
1 'polypeptide(L)'
;MLALSTGCSDGQPLSEKYPTQWKACNALFGAKNVESMRAILDSDDLRFSNSPISVDQLKKSLTQEAIDPYDKLRGFKEYEICGISGNGRFTAMATWAANSLKSVQANAERWQRATADVYVADPSGVGGDVDLVFRCAIKGASGQEQVLLEARVSAPDPPRVSKAFHRQLAVKLARTLRDELACTNEPNIPDDLDVDG
;
A
#
# COMPACT_ATOMS: atom_id res chain seq x y z
N MET A 1 -42.16 33.83 -9.47
CA MET A 1 -40.80 33.80 -8.88
C MET A 1 -40.48 32.37 -8.54
N LEU A 2 -39.66 31.71 -9.35
CA LEU A 2 -39.14 30.37 -9.08
C LEU A 2 -37.89 30.53 -8.22
N ALA A 3 -37.96 30.16 -6.95
CA ALA A 3 -36.78 29.96 -6.11
C ALA A 3 -36.52 28.45 -6.03
N LEU A 4 -35.51 28.00 -6.78
CA LEU A 4 -34.91 26.69 -6.64
C LEU A 4 -34.07 26.70 -5.37
N SER A 5 -34.56 26.12 -4.28
CA SER A 5 -33.73 25.77 -3.13
C SER A 5 -33.02 24.46 -3.44
N THR A 6 -31.77 24.58 -3.89
CA THR A 6 -30.82 23.47 -3.99
C THR A 6 -30.60 22.87 -2.60
N GLY A 7 -30.94 21.60 -2.43
CA GLY A 7 -30.63 20.85 -1.21
C GLY A 7 -29.13 20.70 -1.07
N CYS A 8 -28.55 21.34 -0.05
CA CYS A 8 -27.22 21.00 0.43
C CYS A 8 -27.36 19.69 1.21
N SER A 9 -26.98 18.58 0.59
CA SER A 9 -26.68 17.36 1.33
C SER A 9 -25.33 17.60 2.02
N ASP A 10 -25.35 18.29 3.17
CA ASP A 10 -24.16 18.57 3.98
C ASP A 10 -23.66 17.27 4.64
N GLY A 11 -23.03 16.43 3.84
CA GLY A 11 -22.27 15.29 4.33
C GLY A 11 -20.99 15.78 5.00
N GLN A 12 -20.77 15.36 6.25
CA GLN A 12 -19.54 15.66 6.98
C GLN A 12 -18.31 15.18 6.18
N PRO A 13 -17.24 16.00 6.03
CA PRO A 13 -16.05 15.62 5.28
C PRO A 13 -15.43 14.29 5.77
N LEU A 14 -14.83 13.52 4.84
CA LEU A 14 -14.17 12.24 5.18
C LEU A 14 -13.14 12.38 6.30
N SER A 15 -12.40 13.48 6.33
CA SER A 15 -11.40 13.78 7.35
C SER A 15 -11.97 13.90 8.75
N GLU A 16 -13.22 14.32 8.89
CA GLU A 16 -13.90 14.43 10.17
C GLU A 16 -14.63 13.13 10.52
N LYS A 17 -15.19 12.44 9.51
CA LYS A 17 -15.92 11.18 9.71
C LYS A 17 -14.99 9.99 9.99
N TYR A 18 -13.79 10.01 9.41
CA TYR A 18 -12.77 8.94 9.50
C TYR A 18 -11.37 9.52 9.77
N PRO A 19 -11.17 10.24 10.90
CA PRO A 19 -9.97 11.03 11.12
C PRO A 19 -8.68 10.18 11.15
N THR A 20 -8.75 8.97 11.72
CA THR A 20 -7.60 8.07 11.81
C THR A 20 -7.19 7.54 10.44
N GLN A 21 -8.14 7.00 9.66
CA GLN A 21 -7.87 6.46 8.34
C GLN A 21 -7.41 7.56 7.38
N TRP A 22 -8.07 8.72 7.41
CA TRP A 22 -7.68 9.89 6.62
C TRP A 22 -6.24 10.30 6.89
N LYS A 23 -5.88 10.44 8.18
CA LYS A 23 -4.52 10.79 8.58
C LYS A 23 -3.50 9.72 8.18
N ALA A 24 -3.83 8.43 8.33
CA ALA A 24 -2.94 7.33 7.97
C ALA A 24 -2.68 7.29 6.46
N CYS A 25 -3.73 7.33 5.63
CA CYS A 25 -3.59 7.38 4.18
C CYS A 25 -2.79 8.60 3.72
N ASN A 26 -3.02 9.78 4.32
CA ASN A 26 -2.26 10.99 4.00
C ASN A 26 -0.78 10.87 4.37
N ALA A 27 -0.45 10.23 5.49
CA ALA A 27 0.94 9.99 5.86
C ALA A 27 1.62 9.00 4.90
N LEU A 28 0.92 7.93 4.51
CA LEU A 28 1.44 6.88 3.62
C LEU A 28 1.64 7.37 2.18
N PHE A 29 0.65 8.08 1.62
CA PHE A 29 0.60 8.45 0.21
C PHE A 29 0.84 9.93 -0.08
N GLY A 30 0.68 10.81 0.92
CA GLY A 30 0.68 12.26 0.75
C GLY A 30 -0.70 12.80 0.36
N ALA A 31 -1.03 13.99 0.88
CA ALA A 31 -2.36 14.61 0.73
C ALA A 31 -2.82 14.74 -0.73
N LYS A 32 -1.94 15.17 -1.64
CA LYS A 32 -2.27 15.31 -3.07
C LYS A 32 -2.75 13.98 -3.68
N ASN A 33 -2.11 12.87 -3.33
CA ASN A 33 -2.45 11.56 -3.87
C ASN A 33 -3.76 11.05 -3.28
N VAL A 34 -3.99 11.26 -1.98
CA VAL A 34 -5.27 10.89 -1.34
C VAL A 34 -6.44 11.69 -1.90
N GLU A 35 -6.27 13.00 -2.11
CA GLU A 35 -7.30 13.82 -2.77
C GLU A 35 -7.54 13.38 -4.22
N SER A 36 -6.48 13.02 -4.96
CA SER A 36 -6.63 12.50 -6.32
C SER A 36 -7.39 11.16 -6.34
N MET A 37 -7.10 10.26 -5.40
CA MET A 37 -7.86 9.02 -5.23
C MET A 37 -9.32 9.30 -4.87
N ARG A 38 -9.58 10.24 -3.94
CA ARG A 38 -10.91 10.67 -3.55
C ARG A 38 -11.73 11.17 -4.75
N ALA A 39 -11.11 11.99 -5.60
CA ALA A 39 -11.74 12.53 -6.80
C ALA A 39 -11.99 11.48 -7.89
N ILE A 40 -11.15 10.44 -7.98
CA ILE A 40 -11.37 9.34 -8.93
C ILE A 40 -12.53 8.46 -8.48
N LEU A 41 -12.61 8.17 -7.18
CA LEU A 41 -13.63 7.31 -6.58
C LEU A 41 -14.93 8.06 -6.23
N ASP A 42 -15.02 9.32 -6.65
CA ASP A 42 -16.03 10.30 -6.25
C ASP A 42 -17.45 9.72 -6.26
N SER A 43 -18.11 9.79 -5.11
CA SER A 43 -19.43 9.22 -4.86
C SER A 43 -20.03 9.81 -3.58
N ASP A 44 -21.37 9.89 -3.54
CA ASP A 44 -22.12 10.32 -2.35
C ASP A 44 -21.95 9.35 -1.16
N ASP A 45 -21.53 8.10 -1.42
CA ASP A 45 -21.35 7.06 -0.39
C ASP A 45 -19.88 6.79 -0.02
N LEU A 46 -18.96 7.68 -0.45
CA LEU A 46 -17.54 7.51 -0.24
C LEU A 46 -17.19 7.26 1.24
N ARG A 47 -16.39 6.22 1.50
CA ARG A 47 -16.03 5.78 2.85
C ARG A 47 -14.68 5.06 2.87
N PHE A 48 -14.09 4.97 4.05
CA PHE A 48 -12.98 4.06 4.28
C PHE A 48 -13.50 2.63 4.47
N SER A 49 -12.89 1.67 3.76
CA SER A 49 -13.21 0.23 3.85
C SER A 49 -12.39 -0.50 4.91
N ASN A 50 -11.26 0.07 5.33
CA ASN A 50 -10.35 -0.57 6.26
C ASN A 50 -10.65 -0.19 7.72
N SER A 51 -10.28 -1.11 8.63
CA SER A 51 -10.28 -0.80 10.06
C SER A 51 -9.27 0.31 10.37
N PRO A 52 -9.57 1.19 11.35
CA PRO A 52 -8.65 2.27 11.72
C PRO A 52 -7.34 1.70 12.26
N ILE A 53 -6.23 2.06 11.60
CA ILE A 53 -4.86 1.80 12.03
C ILE A 53 -4.03 3.07 11.84
N SER A 54 -3.28 3.49 12.86
CA SER A 54 -2.34 4.60 12.71
C SER A 54 -1.01 4.13 12.11
N VAL A 55 -0.24 5.05 11.51
CA VAL A 55 1.11 4.73 11.01
C VAL A 55 2.02 4.24 12.15
N ASP A 56 1.93 4.82 13.34
CA ASP A 56 2.70 4.36 14.51
C ASP A 56 2.34 2.92 14.90
N GLN A 57 1.06 2.56 14.86
CA GLN A 57 0.59 1.20 15.14
C GLN A 57 1.09 0.23 14.07
N LEU A 58 0.98 0.59 12.79
CA LEU A 58 1.52 -0.20 11.68
C LEU A 58 3.01 -0.44 11.83
N LYS A 59 3.79 0.63 12.07
CA LYS A 59 5.23 0.58 12.31
C LYS A 59 5.58 -0.34 13.46
N LYS A 60 4.92 -0.17 14.61
CA LYS A 60 5.13 -1.01 15.80
C LYS A 60 4.86 -2.47 15.48
N SER A 61 3.75 -2.76 14.80
CA SER A 61 3.36 -4.10 14.42
C SER A 61 4.36 -4.76 13.46
N LEU A 62 4.68 -4.13 12.34
CA LEU A 62 5.64 -4.67 11.37
C LEU A 62 7.04 -4.83 11.97
N THR A 63 7.49 -3.88 12.80
CA THR A 63 8.78 -3.97 13.50
C THR A 63 8.80 -5.17 14.47
N GLN A 64 7.73 -5.36 15.23
CA GLN A 64 7.62 -6.50 16.15
C GLN A 64 7.61 -7.83 15.39
N GLU A 65 6.86 -7.93 14.29
CA GLU A 65 6.83 -9.15 13.47
C GLU A 65 8.19 -9.51 12.85
N ALA A 66 9.03 -8.51 12.56
CA ALA A 66 10.39 -8.74 12.09
C ALA A 66 11.35 -9.23 13.19
N ILE A 67 11.07 -8.89 14.46
CA ILE A 67 11.91 -9.25 15.61
C ILE A 67 11.49 -10.59 16.19
N ASP A 68 10.19 -10.86 16.26
CA ASP A 68 9.65 -12.09 16.80
C ASP A 68 10.04 -13.31 15.95
N PRO A 69 10.18 -14.50 16.54
CA PRO A 69 10.36 -15.72 15.79
C PRO A 69 9.19 -15.95 14.80
N TYR A 70 9.51 -16.33 13.56
CA TYR A 70 8.48 -16.58 12.55
C TYR A 70 7.64 -17.80 12.91
N ASP A 71 6.33 -17.59 13.06
CA ASP A 71 5.35 -18.66 13.22
C ASP A 71 4.82 -19.08 11.84
N LYS A 72 5.26 -20.25 11.36
CA LYS A 72 4.84 -20.80 10.06
C LYS A 72 3.34 -21.12 9.97
N LEU A 73 2.68 -21.42 11.09
CA LEU A 73 1.24 -21.74 11.09
C LEU A 73 0.41 -20.48 10.97
N ARG A 74 0.85 -19.40 11.63
CA ARG A 74 0.18 -18.10 11.59
C ARG A 74 0.53 -17.31 10.34
N GLY A 75 1.76 -17.42 9.86
CA GLY A 75 2.31 -16.53 8.84
C GLY A 75 2.46 -15.09 9.34
N PHE A 76 2.74 -14.19 8.39
CA PHE A 76 2.72 -12.76 8.64
C PHE A 76 1.32 -12.19 8.50
N LYS A 77 1.03 -11.15 9.28
CA LYS A 77 -0.26 -10.49 9.20
C LYS A 77 -0.26 -9.51 8.03
N GLU A 78 -1.31 -9.58 7.22
CA GLU A 78 -1.57 -8.57 6.21
C GLU A 78 -2.35 -7.38 6.81
N TYR A 79 -1.87 -6.17 6.53
CA TYR A 79 -2.47 -4.93 7.01
C TYR A 79 -3.09 -4.16 5.86
N GLU A 80 -4.42 -4.00 5.84
CA GLU A 80 -5.11 -3.02 4.98
C GLU A 80 -4.93 -1.62 5.56
N ILE A 81 -3.86 -0.96 5.11
CA ILE A 81 -3.35 0.30 5.65
C ILE A 81 -4.08 1.52 5.09
N CYS A 82 -4.71 1.37 3.92
CA CYS A 82 -5.59 2.37 3.34
C CYS A 82 -6.59 1.70 2.42
N GLY A 83 -7.89 1.84 2.69
CA GLY A 83 -8.95 1.33 1.84
C GLY A 83 -10.02 2.38 1.64
N ILE A 84 -10.29 2.77 0.39
CA ILE A 84 -11.32 3.75 0.05
C ILE A 84 -12.30 3.08 -0.91
N SER A 85 -13.59 3.17 -0.60
CA SER A 85 -14.67 2.63 -1.42
C SER A 85 -15.73 3.69 -1.69
N GLY A 86 -16.22 3.75 -2.92
CA GLY A 86 -17.32 4.57 -3.40
C GLY A 86 -17.81 3.99 -4.72
N ASN A 87 -17.72 4.76 -5.82
CA ASN A 87 -18.03 4.27 -7.16
C ASN A 87 -17.05 3.19 -7.68
N GLY A 88 -15.93 3.00 -6.99
CA GLY A 88 -14.98 1.90 -7.18
C GLY A 88 -14.28 1.62 -5.86
N ARG A 89 -13.20 0.82 -5.90
CA ARG A 89 -12.42 0.49 -4.71
C ARG A 89 -10.93 0.66 -4.94
N PHE A 90 -10.26 1.28 -3.98
CA PHE A 90 -8.81 1.27 -3.85
C PHE A 90 -8.44 0.63 -2.51
N THR A 91 -7.44 -0.26 -2.53
CA THR A 91 -6.83 -0.78 -1.31
C THR A 91 -5.30 -0.73 -1.40
N ALA A 92 -4.69 -0.55 -0.24
CA ALA A 92 -3.26 -0.65 -0.05
C ALA A 92 -2.98 -1.60 1.11
N MET A 93 -2.03 -2.50 0.89
CA MET A 93 -1.61 -3.51 1.85
C MET A 93 -0.12 -3.38 2.15
N ALA A 94 0.23 -3.66 3.40
CA ALA A 94 1.61 -3.93 3.81
C ALA A 94 1.67 -5.25 4.57
N THR A 95 2.69 -6.07 4.27
CA THR A 95 2.96 -7.32 4.98
C THR A 95 4.42 -7.71 4.78
N TRP A 96 4.96 -8.54 5.67
CA TRP A 96 6.20 -9.25 5.37
C TRP A 96 5.89 -10.42 4.41
N ALA A 97 6.67 -10.56 3.35
CA ALA A 97 6.51 -11.65 2.41
C ALA A 97 6.97 -12.97 3.04
N ALA A 98 6.16 -14.01 2.90
CA ALA A 98 6.55 -15.37 3.31
C ALA A 98 7.63 -15.97 2.40
N ASN A 99 7.80 -15.42 1.18
CA ASN A 99 8.80 -15.87 0.24
C ASN A 99 10.18 -15.33 0.61
N SER A 100 11.19 -16.20 0.59
CA SER A 100 12.58 -15.76 0.66
C SER A 100 12.98 -15.03 -0.63
N LEU A 101 14.02 -14.20 -0.54
CA LEU A 101 14.61 -13.56 -1.71
C LEU A 101 14.97 -14.57 -2.81
N LYS A 102 15.51 -15.73 -2.42
CA LYS A 102 15.85 -16.80 -3.37
C LYS A 102 14.62 -17.29 -4.14
N SER A 103 13.47 -17.44 -3.47
CA SER A 103 12.22 -17.85 -4.11
C SER A 103 11.68 -16.78 -5.06
N VAL A 104 11.76 -15.50 -4.67
CA VAL A 104 11.39 -14.37 -5.55
C VAL A 104 12.29 -14.33 -6.79
N GLN A 105 13.60 -14.45 -6.61
CA GLN A 105 14.57 -14.47 -7.72
C GLN A 105 14.41 -15.67 -8.66
N ALA A 106 13.98 -16.82 -8.14
CA ALA A 106 13.78 -18.03 -8.94
C ALA A 106 12.49 -17.99 -9.77
N ASN A 107 11.49 -17.18 -9.39
CA ASN A 107 10.21 -17.06 -10.08
C ASN A 107 10.17 -15.79 -10.95
N ALA A 108 10.99 -15.78 -12.00
CA ALA A 108 11.11 -14.64 -12.93
C ALA A 108 9.85 -14.42 -13.79
N GLU A 109 8.98 -15.44 -13.93
CA GLU A 109 7.68 -15.29 -14.60
C GLU A 109 6.75 -14.37 -13.80
N ARG A 110 6.83 -14.41 -12.47
CA ARG A 110 6.05 -13.53 -11.59
C ARG A 110 6.78 -12.25 -11.27
N TRP A 111 8.07 -12.31 -10.95
CA TRP A 111 8.81 -11.21 -10.35
C TRP A 111 9.88 -10.67 -11.30
N GLN A 112 9.72 -9.42 -11.69
CA GLN A 112 10.73 -8.68 -12.43
C GLN A 112 11.59 -7.87 -11.47
N ARG A 113 12.90 -7.91 -11.66
CA ARG A 113 13.84 -7.15 -10.84
C ARG A 113 13.87 -5.69 -11.29
N ALA A 114 13.43 -4.78 -10.44
CA ALA A 114 13.51 -3.34 -10.71
C ALA A 114 14.86 -2.74 -10.28
N THR A 115 15.39 -3.17 -9.12
CA THR A 115 16.73 -2.79 -8.65
C THR A 115 17.40 -3.94 -7.88
N ALA A 116 18.53 -3.67 -7.23
CA ALA A 116 19.26 -4.71 -6.51
C ALA A 116 18.40 -5.42 -5.44
N ASP A 117 17.58 -4.64 -4.73
CA ASP A 117 16.79 -5.04 -3.56
C ASP A 117 15.27 -4.99 -3.78
N VAL A 118 14.80 -4.65 -4.99
CA VAL A 118 13.37 -4.42 -5.28
C VAL A 118 12.93 -5.27 -6.47
N TYR A 119 11.82 -5.97 -6.28
CA TYR A 119 11.16 -6.78 -7.31
C TYR A 119 9.69 -6.37 -7.42
N VAL A 120 9.17 -6.40 -8.62
CA VAL A 120 7.81 -5.99 -8.96
C VAL A 120 7.11 -7.19 -9.59
N ALA A 121 5.89 -7.48 -9.16
CA ALA A 121 5.10 -8.53 -9.79
C ALA A 121 4.65 -8.08 -11.18
N ASP A 122 4.61 -9.01 -12.14
CA ASP A 122 3.97 -8.78 -13.43
C ASP A 122 2.47 -8.47 -13.21
N PRO A 123 1.99 -7.26 -13.57
CA PRO A 123 0.60 -6.85 -13.36
C PRO A 123 -0.42 -7.78 -14.02
N SER A 124 -0.04 -8.47 -15.10
CA SER A 124 -0.90 -9.42 -15.81
C SER A 124 -1.18 -10.69 -14.99
N GLY A 125 -0.24 -11.09 -14.14
CA GLY A 125 -0.36 -12.24 -13.24
C GLY A 125 -1.07 -11.95 -11.91
N VAL A 126 -1.32 -10.68 -11.58
CA VAL A 126 -1.91 -10.24 -10.29
C VAL A 126 -3.21 -9.43 -10.46
N GLY A 127 -3.93 -9.62 -11.56
CA GLY A 127 -5.27 -9.02 -11.74
C GLY A 127 -5.27 -7.50 -11.88
N GLY A 128 -4.13 -6.89 -12.26
CA GLY A 128 -3.97 -5.44 -12.38
C GLY A 128 -3.45 -4.75 -11.13
N ASP A 129 -3.14 -5.49 -10.06
CA ASP A 129 -2.46 -4.95 -8.89
C ASP A 129 -1.02 -4.52 -9.21
N VAL A 130 -0.50 -3.59 -8.41
CA VAL A 130 0.94 -3.29 -8.39
C VAL A 130 1.48 -3.77 -7.06
N ASP A 131 2.26 -4.85 -7.12
CA ASP A 131 2.83 -5.55 -5.97
C ASP A 131 4.36 -5.45 -6.02
N LEU A 132 4.95 -4.85 -4.99
CA LEU A 132 6.39 -4.70 -4.84
C LEU A 132 6.85 -5.43 -3.60
N VAL A 133 7.93 -6.20 -3.75
CA VAL A 133 8.67 -6.75 -2.61
C VAL A 133 10.06 -6.18 -2.59
N PHE A 134 10.52 -5.76 -1.41
CA PHE A 134 11.85 -5.21 -1.25
C PHE A 134 12.48 -5.61 0.07
N ARG A 135 13.81 -5.77 0.09
CA ARG A 135 14.52 -6.14 1.31
C ARG A 135 14.52 -4.99 2.31
N CYS A 136 14.00 -5.22 3.51
CA CYS A 136 14.05 -4.26 4.62
C CYS A 136 14.69 -4.90 5.85
N ALA A 137 15.91 -4.48 6.19
CA ALA A 137 16.62 -4.95 7.37
C ALA A 137 16.21 -4.14 8.61
N ILE A 138 15.68 -4.81 9.64
CA ILE A 138 15.28 -4.17 10.90
C ILE A 138 16.31 -4.44 11.98
N LYS A 139 16.69 -3.40 12.72
CA LYS A 139 17.62 -3.54 13.86
C LYS A 139 16.99 -4.44 14.94
N GLY A 140 17.70 -5.49 15.33
CA GLY A 140 17.23 -6.45 16.34
C GLY A 140 16.43 -7.62 15.77
N ALA A 141 16.14 -7.64 14.47
CA ALA A 141 15.61 -8.82 13.81
C ALA A 141 16.65 -9.94 13.83
N SER A 142 16.30 -11.09 14.41
CA SER A 142 17.20 -12.23 14.52
C SER A 142 16.90 -13.28 13.45
N GLY A 143 17.83 -13.45 12.51
CA GLY A 143 17.97 -14.65 11.69
C GLY A 143 16.83 -15.02 10.73
N GLN A 144 15.77 -14.22 10.60
CA GLN A 144 14.79 -14.46 9.54
C GLN A 144 15.47 -14.17 8.20
N GLU A 145 15.64 -15.21 7.39
CA GLU A 145 16.22 -15.14 6.06
C GLU A 145 15.59 -13.99 5.27
N GLN A 146 16.32 -12.89 5.09
CA GLN A 146 16.06 -11.81 4.14
C GLN A 146 14.56 -11.51 3.97
N VAL A 147 13.91 -11.05 5.05
CA VAL A 147 12.47 -10.77 5.01
C VAL A 147 12.23 -9.63 4.01
N LEU A 148 11.50 -9.95 2.95
CA LEU A 148 11.06 -8.97 1.99
C LEU A 148 9.82 -8.30 2.56
N LEU A 149 9.79 -6.97 2.55
CA LEU A 149 8.59 -6.21 2.84
C LEU A 149 7.79 -6.07 1.55
N GLU A 150 6.51 -6.41 1.63
CA GLU A 150 5.57 -6.33 0.52
C GLU A 150 4.73 -5.05 0.65
N ALA A 151 4.66 -4.30 -0.44
CA ALA A 151 3.84 -3.12 -0.61
C ALA A 151 2.95 -3.35 -1.84
N ARG A 152 1.66 -3.59 -1.60
CA ARG A 152 0.68 -3.84 -2.66
C ARG A 152 -0.35 -2.72 -2.69
N VAL A 153 -0.68 -2.28 -3.89
CA VAL A 153 -1.83 -1.40 -4.15
C VAL A 153 -2.73 -2.08 -5.17
N SER A 154 -4.04 -2.03 -4.94
CA SER A 154 -5.06 -2.67 -5.77
C SER A 154 -6.18 -1.69 -6.07
N ALA A 155 -6.72 -1.76 -7.29
CA ALA A 155 -7.87 -0.99 -7.74
C ALA A 155 -8.71 -1.84 -8.72
N PRO A 156 -9.38 -2.91 -8.22
CA PRO A 156 -9.94 -3.96 -9.07
C PRO A 156 -11.20 -3.48 -9.82
N ASP A 157 -11.97 -2.59 -9.20
CA ASP A 157 -13.27 -2.14 -9.69
C ASP A 157 -13.15 -0.80 -10.45
N PRO A 158 -13.90 -0.60 -11.54
CA PRO A 158 -14.09 0.72 -12.13
C PRO A 158 -14.65 1.73 -11.11
N PRO A 159 -14.37 3.04 -11.23
CA PRO A 159 -13.44 3.66 -12.17
C PRO A 159 -11.98 3.29 -11.84
N ARG A 160 -11.25 2.83 -12.86
CA ARG A 160 -9.87 2.37 -12.68
C ARG A 160 -8.93 3.56 -12.58
N VAL A 161 -8.04 3.50 -11.60
CA VAL A 161 -6.88 4.37 -11.52
C VAL A 161 -5.98 4.13 -12.75
N SER A 162 -5.42 5.20 -13.33
CA SER A 162 -4.45 5.04 -14.44
C SER A 162 -3.26 4.20 -13.99
N LYS A 163 -2.73 3.35 -14.89
CA LYS A 163 -1.57 2.49 -14.59
C LYS A 163 -0.38 3.28 -14.01
N ALA A 164 -0.11 4.46 -14.55
CA ALA A 164 0.95 5.35 -14.08
C ALA A 164 0.70 5.82 -12.64
N PHE A 165 -0.52 6.29 -12.34
CA PHE A 165 -0.85 6.72 -10.97
C PHE A 165 -0.82 5.54 -9.99
N HIS A 166 -1.23 4.35 -10.42
CA HIS A 166 -1.18 3.13 -9.60
C HIS A 166 0.25 2.73 -9.24
N ARG A 167 1.17 2.73 -10.23
CA ARG A 167 2.61 2.50 -10.01
C ARG A 167 3.22 3.57 -9.09
N GLN A 168 2.86 4.83 -9.29
CA GLN A 168 3.31 5.93 -8.43
C GLN A 168 2.88 5.73 -6.97
N LEU A 169 1.63 5.29 -6.72
CA LEU A 169 1.15 4.99 -5.37
C LEU A 169 1.93 3.84 -4.73
N ALA A 170 2.24 2.80 -5.51
CA ALA A 170 3.01 1.65 -5.05
C ALA A 170 4.45 2.03 -4.65
N VAL A 171 5.14 2.80 -5.50
CA VAL A 171 6.48 3.35 -5.22
C VAL A 171 6.45 4.24 -3.98
N LYS A 172 5.44 5.12 -3.89
CA LYS A 172 5.29 6.02 -2.74
C LYS A 172 5.09 5.23 -1.45
N LEU A 173 4.22 4.22 -1.46
CA LEU A 173 3.99 3.36 -0.31
C LEU A 173 5.27 2.64 0.12
N ALA A 174 5.97 1.99 -0.82
CA ALA A 174 7.20 1.27 -0.52
C ALA A 174 8.26 2.19 0.12
N ARG A 175 8.41 3.42 -0.40
CA ARG A 175 9.34 4.42 0.17
C ARG A 175 8.92 4.87 1.56
N THR A 176 7.64 5.15 1.77
CA THR A 176 7.14 5.53 3.09
C THR A 176 7.34 4.39 4.09
N LEU A 177 7.06 3.14 3.72
CA LEU A 177 7.31 1.97 4.58
C LEU A 177 8.79 1.81 4.91
N ARG A 178 9.68 1.99 3.92
CA ARG A 178 11.13 1.95 4.13
C ARG A 178 11.57 2.96 5.19
N ASP A 179 11.09 4.19 5.07
CA ASP A 179 11.46 5.30 5.94
C ASP A 179 10.85 5.13 7.34
N GLU A 180 9.57 4.77 7.42
CA GLU A 180 8.85 4.57 8.69
C GLU A 180 9.44 3.42 9.52
N LEU A 181 9.81 2.32 8.88
CA LEU A 181 10.44 1.17 9.54
C LEU A 181 11.94 1.36 9.77
N ALA A 182 12.53 2.42 9.24
CA ALA A 182 13.97 2.70 9.31
C ALA A 182 14.81 1.50 8.84
N CYS A 183 14.51 0.99 7.65
CA CYS A 183 15.24 -0.13 7.06
C CYS A 183 16.75 0.19 6.97
N THR A 184 17.58 -0.55 7.69
CA THR A 184 19.01 -0.24 7.87
C THR A 184 19.86 -0.50 6.63
N ASN A 185 19.34 -1.25 5.65
CA ASN A 185 19.98 -1.51 4.37
C ASN A 185 19.60 -0.50 3.28
N GLU A 186 18.75 0.48 3.59
CA GLU A 186 18.37 1.59 2.69
C GLU A 186 18.05 1.13 1.25
N PRO A 187 17.06 0.24 1.04
CA PRO A 187 16.74 -0.27 -0.29
C PRO A 187 16.42 0.87 -1.27
N ASN A 188 17.10 0.84 -2.42
CA ASN A 188 16.87 1.81 -3.49
C ASN A 188 15.60 1.47 -4.26
N ILE A 189 14.50 2.13 -3.88
CA ILE A 189 13.21 2.02 -4.57
C ILE A 189 13.20 3.05 -5.71
N PRO A 190 13.14 2.61 -6.98
CA PRO A 190 13.23 3.51 -8.13
C PRO A 190 12.01 4.43 -8.22
N ASP A 191 12.16 5.57 -8.90
CA ASP A 191 11.07 6.52 -9.12
C ASP A 191 9.98 5.93 -10.03
N ASP A 192 10.42 5.17 -11.03
CA ASP A 192 9.56 4.50 -11.99
C ASP A 192 9.79 2.99 -11.96
N LEU A 193 8.70 2.26 -12.19
CA LEU A 193 8.71 0.81 -12.34
C LEU A 193 8.65 0.52 -13.83
N ASP A 194 9.82 0.36 -14.45
CA ASP A 194 9.98 -0.15 -15.82
C ASP A 194 9.67 -1.64 -15.85
N VAL A 195 8.39 -1.96 -15.66
CA VAL A 195 7.79 -3.21 -16.06
C VAL A 195 7.34 -2.98 -17.49
N ASP A 196 8.26 -3.23 -18.44
CA ASP A 196 7.97 -3.30 -19.87
C ASP A 196 6.81 -4.28 -20.05
N GLY A 197 5.75 -3.82 -20.72
CA GLY A 197 4.63 -4.64 -21.16
C GLY A 197 4.75 -4.94 -22.64
#